data_AF-A0A6G0LBV9-F1
#
_entry.id   AF-A0A6G0LBV9-F1
#
_cell.length_a   1.000
_cell.length_b   1.000
_cell.length_c   1.000
_cell.angle_alpha   90.00
_cell.angle_beta   90.00
_cell.angle_gamma   90.00
#
_symmetry.space_group_name_H-M   'P 1'
#
loop_
_entity.id
_entity.type
_entity.pdbx_description
1 polymer ?
#
loop_
_entity_poly.entity_id
_entity_poly.type
_entity_poly.pdbx_seq_one_letter_code
_entity_poly.pdbx_strand_id
1 'polypeptide(L)'
;MVGVGRTAHHADYAQIAKAYVRIGNAHLKKGETEEHLTAAIDAYEGAQMENRTKDAERKIKALQERARHGMADLEIQAILRDPVMQNVLNDFQTDPMGAQRHLQNPGIMAKIEKLIAAGVLQTK
;
A
#
# COMPACT_ATOMS: atom_id res chain seq x y z
N MET A 1 7.82 -53.88 -15.96
CA MET A 1 8.14 -52.52 -16.46
C MET A 1 7.52 -51.54 -15.48
N VAL A 2 8.31 -50.96 -14.58
CA VAL A 2 7.81 -50.13 -13.47
C VAL A 2 7.47 -48.74 -14.01
N GLY A 3 6.16 -48.49 -14.20
CA GLY A 3 5.63 -47.20 -14.61
C GLY A 3 5.18 -46.38 -13.41
N VAL A 4 6.12 -45.90 -12.59
CA VAL A 4 5.81 -44.87 -11.58
C VAL A 4 7.04 -44.00 -11.44
N GLY A 5 6.96 -42.74 -11.87
CA GLY A 5 8.12 -41.85 -11.70
C GLY A 5 7.99 -40.38 -12.06
N ARG A 6 6.85 -39.84 -12.56
CA ARG A 6 6.83 -38.43 -13.01
C ARG A 6 5.61 -37.57 -12.69
N THR A 7 4.62 -38.04 -11.91
CA THR A 7 3.35 -37.29 -11.75
C THR A 7 3.06 -36.73 -10.36
N ALA A 8 3.77 -37.11 -9.30
CA ALA A 8 3.44 -36.66 -7.94
C ALA A 8 3.81 -35.18 -7.70
N HIS A 9 5.05 -34.79 -7.99
CA HIS A 9 5.57 -33.50 -7.52
C HIS A 9 4.93 -32.26 -8.15
N HIS A 10 4.52 -32.30 -9.41
CA HIS A 10 3.96 -31.13 -10.11
C HIS A 10 2.52 -30.80 -9.67
N ALA A 11 1.78 -31.80 -9.19
CA ALA A 11 0.40 -31.64 -8.74
C ALA A 11 0.32 -30.92 -7.38
N ASP A 12 1.31 -31.15 -6.51
CA ASP A 12 1.34 -30.60 -5.16
C ASP A 12 1.59 -29.09 -5.17
N TYR A 13 2.60 -28.61 -5.93
CA TYR A 13 2.92 -27.17 -6.01
C TYR A 13 1.76 -26.34 -6.58
N ALA A 14 1.05 -26.87 -7.58
CA ALA A 14 -0.11 -26.20 -8.16
C ALA A 14 -1.31 -26.11 -7.18
N GLN A 15 -1.46 -27.09 -6.27
CA GLN A 15 -2.50 -27.05 -5.23
C GLN A 15 -2.13 -26.09 -4.11
N ILE A 16 -0.87 -26.07 -3.69
CA ILE A 16 -0.35 -25.14 -2.68
C ILE A 16 -0.50 -23.68 -3.18
N ALA A 17 -0.13 -23.40 -4.42
CA ALA A 17 -0.33 -22.07 -5.02
C ALA A 17 -1.81 -21.65 -5.04
N LYS A 18 -2.75 -22.58 -5.31
CA LYS A 18 -4.19 -22.30 -5.24
C LYS A 18 -4.68 -22.01 -3.82
N ALA A 19 -4.10 -22.66 -2.80
CA ALA A 19 -4.42 -22.39 -1.41
C ALA A 19 -4.02 -20.96 -1.02
N TYR A 20 -2.81 -20.55 -1.37
CA TYR A 20 -2.31 -19.19 -1.18
C TYR A 20 -3.20 -18.14 -1.88
N VAL A 21 -3.61 -18.39 -3.13
CA VAL A 21 -4.54 -17.50 -3.85
C VAL A 21 -5.89 -17.37 -3.13
N ARG A 22 -6.40 -18.45 -2.51
CA ARG A 22 -7.64 -18.39 -1.72
C ARG A 22 -7.46 -17.56 -0.45
N ILE A 23 -6.34 -17.70 0.24
CA ILE A 23 -5.99 -16.89 1.42
C ILE A 23 -5.95 -15.41 1.02
N GLY A 24 -5.24 -15.06 -0.04
CA GLY A 24 -5.18 -13.69 -0.54
C GLY A 24 -6.55 -13.12 -0.85
N ASN A 25 -7.38 -13.86 -1.60
CA ASN A 25 -8.77 -13.45 -1.88
C ASN A 25 -9.63 -13.29 -0.61
N ALA A 26 -9.41 -14.10 0.42
CA ALA A 26 -10.14 -13.98 1.69
C ALA A 26 -9.78 -12.68 2.41
N HIS A 27 -8.50 -12.29 2.40
CA HIS A 27 -8.07 -11.00 2.94
C HIS A 27 -8.71 -9.83 2.17
N LEU A 28 -8.74 -9.88 0.84
CA LEU A 28 -9.39 -8.85 0.02
C LEU A 28 -10.89 -8.73 0.31
N LYS A 29 -11.57 -9.83 0.68
CA LYS A 29 -12.99 -9.82 1.06
C LYS A 29 -13.24 -9.25 2.46
N LYS A 30 -12.27 -9.33 3.37
CA LYS A 30 -12.39 -8.75 4.71
C LYS A 30 -12.33 -7.21 4.68
N GLY A 31 -11.71 -6.66 3.64
CA GLY A 31 -11.64 -5.23 3.37
C GLY A 31 -10.29 -4.85 2.79
N GLU A 32 -10.21 -3.68 2.14
CA GLU A 32 -8.96 -3.12 1.61
C GLU A 32 -8.23 -2.30 2.70
N THR A 33 -8.06 -2.88 3.88
CA THR A 33 -7.24 -2.29 4.94
C THR A 33 -5.77 -2.58 4.68
N GLU A 34 -4.86 -1.76 5.23
CA GLU A 34 -3.42 -1.95 5.09
C GLU A 34 -2.97 -3.36 5.49
N GLU A 35 -3.46 -3.86 6.63
CA GLU A 35 -3.17 -5.20 7.14
C GLU A 35 -3.63 -6.29 6.16
N HIS A 36 -4.84 -6.16 5.61
CA HIS A 36 -5.40 -7.15 4.70
C HIS A 36 -4.76 -7.10 3.30
N LEU A 37 -4.41 -5.91 2.81
CA LEU A 37 -3.68 -5.77 1.55
C LEU A 37 -2.27 -6.37 1.67
N THR A 38 -1.60 -6.14 2.80
CA THR A 38 -0.25 -6.68 3.07
C THR A 38 -0.29 -8.21 3.19
N ALA A 39 -1.24 -8.75 3.96
CA ALA A 39 -1.44 -10.19 4.07
C ALA A 39 -1.87 -10.83 2.74
N ALA A 40 -2.64 -10.12 1.92
CA ALA A 40 -2.97 -10.59 0.58
C ALA A 40 -1.74 -10.65 -0.32
N ILE A 41 -0.90 -9.62 -0.32
CA ILE A 41 0.35 -9.57 -1.09
C ILE A 41 1.25 -10.74 -0.71
N ASP A 42 1.50 -10.95 0.57
CA ASP A 42 2.33 -12.06 1.08
C ASP A 42 1.78 -13.42 0.64
N ALA A 43 0.46 -13.61 0.70
CA ALA A 43 -0.18 -14.82 0.19
C ALA A 43 0.02 -14.99 -1.33
N TYR A 44 -0.14 -13.94 -2.14
CA TYR A 44 0.10 -14.03 -3.58
C TYR A 44 1.58 -14.23 -3.93
N GLU A 45 2.51 -13.68 -3.16
CA GLU A 45 3.95 -13.93 -3.29
C GLU A 45 4.27 -15.40 -2.98
N GLY A 46 3.68 -15.97 -1.92
CA GLY A 46 3.74 -17.41 -1.66
C GLY A 46 3.21 -18.26 -2.83
N ALA A 47 2.08 -17.87 -3.42
CA ALA A 47 1.57 -18.54 -4.63
C ALA A 47 2.54 -18.43 -5.82
N GLN A 48 3.22 -17.30 -5.98
CA GLN A 48 4.17 -17.05 -7.06
C GLN A 48 5.47 -17.86 -6.89
N MET A 49 5.95 -18.04 -5.65
CA MET A 49 7.13 -18.87 -5.36
C MET A 49 6.90 -20.34 -5.73
N GLU A 50 5.71 -20.85 -5.42
CA GLU A 50 5.33 -22.24 -5.69
C GLU A 50 4.97 -22.47 -7.16
N ASN A 51 4.33 -21.49 -7.81
CA ASN A 51 3.99 -21.55 -9.23
C ASN A 51 3.99 -20.15 -9.85
N ARG A 52 5.09 -19.82 -10.53
CA ARG A 52 5.30 -18.51 -11.13
C ARG A 52 4.37 -18.30 -12.33
N THR A 53 3.25 -17.62 -12.09
CA THR A 53 2.27 -17.27 -13.12
C THR A 53 2.23 -15.76 -13.32
N LYS A 54 2.02 -15.33 -14.57
CA LYS A 54 1.87 -13.90 -14.90
C LYS A 54 0.65 -13.27 -14.23
N ASP A 55 -0.39 -14.05 -13.97
CA ASP A 55 -1.57 -13.61 -13.23
C ASP A 55 -1.26 -13.27 -11.77
N ALA A 56 -0.52 -14.13 -11.07
CA ALA A 56 -0.08 -13.85 -9.69
C ALA A 56 0.77 -12.57 -9.64
N GLU A 57 1.73 -12.42 -10.54
CA GLU A 57 2.59 -11.23 -10.61
C GLU A 57 1.80 -9.95 -10.85
N ARG A 58 0.85 -9.95 -11.80
CA ARG A 58 -0.04 -8.81 -12.05
C ARG A 58 -0.87 -8.48 -10.82
N LYS A 59 -1.36 -9.50 -10.11
CA LYS A 59 -2.17 -9.33 -8.91
C LYS A 59 -1.36 -8.73 -7.76
N ILE A 60 -0.15 -9.23 -7.51
CA ILE A 60 0.79 -8.69 -6.52
C ILE A 60 1.03 -7.21 -6.79
N LYS A 61 1.39 -6.86 -8.04
CA LYS A 61 1.68 -5.47 -8.42
C LYS A 61 0.48 -4.54 -8.20
N ALA A 62 -0.71 -4.98 -8.60
CA ALA A 62 -1.94 -4.22 -8.39
C ALA A 62 -2.27 -4.03 -6.91
N LEU A 63 -2.06 -5.06 -6.07
CA LEU A 63 -2.28 -4.97 -4.63
C LEU A 63 -1.25 -4.07 -3.94
N GLN A 64 0.02 -4.13 -4.34
CA GLN A 64 1.06 -3.24 -3.83
C GLN A 64 0.78 -1.77 -4.18
N GLU A 65 0.27 -1.50 -5.38
CA GLU A 65 -0.16 -0.15 -5.78
C GLU A 65 -1.32 0.34 -4.91
N ARG A 66 -2.35 -0.49 -4.70
CA ARG A 66 -3.46 -0.17 -3.78
C ARG A 66 -2.99 0.05 -2.35
N ALA A 67 -2.12 -0.80 -1.84
CA ALA A 67 -1.56 -0.65 -0.50
C ALA A 67 -0.81 0.67 -0.36
N ARG A 68 0.03 1.04 -1.34
CA ARG A 68 0.74 2.32 -1.34
C ARG A 68 -0.20 3.51 -1.40
N HIS A 69 -1.24 3.47 -2.24
CA HIS A 69 -2.23 4.54 -2.29
C HIS A 69 -2.99 4.67 -0.98
N GLY A 70 -3.47 3.56 -0.41
CA GLY A 70 -4.15 3.57 0.89
C GLY A 70 -3.27 4.07 2.03
N MET A 71 -1.99 3.68 2.07
CA MET A 71 -1.01 4.20 3.03
C MET A 71 -0.78 5.70 2.85
N ALA A 72 -0.70 6.18 1.61
CA ALA A 72 -0.58 7.61 1.34
C ALA A 72 -1.81 8.36 1.87
N ASP A 73 -3.03 7.89 1.59
CA ASP A 73 -4.26 8.47 2.13
C ASP A 73 -4.29 8.51 3.67
N LEU A 74 -3.87 7.43 4.34
CA LEU A 74 -3.76 7.40 5.81
C LEU A 74 -2.75 8.42 6.33
N GLU A 75 -1.60 8.53 5.67
CA GLU A 75 -0.58 9.51 6.03
C GLU A 75 -1.08 10.94 5.84
N ILE A 76 -1.79 11.22 4.75
CA ILE A 76 -2.46 12.51 4.52
C ILE A 76 -3.42 12.84 5.65
N GLN A 77 -4.27 11.88 6.06
CA GLN A 77 -5.18 12.08 7.19
C GLN A 77 -4.43 12.33 8.50
N ALA A 78 -3.31 11.63 8.74
CA ALA A 78 -2.47 11.85 9.91
C ALA A 78 -1.84 13.25 9.90
N ILE A 79 -1.38 13.72 8.74
CA ILE A 79 -0.84 15.07 8.55
C ILE A 79 -1.90 16.13 8.83
N LEU A 80 -3.13 15.96 8.33
CA LEU A 80 -4.23 16.91 8.60
C LEU A 80 -4.63 16.97 10.08
N ARG A 81 -4.46 15.87 10.81
CA ARG A 81 -4.69 15.80 12.25
C ARG A 81 -3.51 16.31 13.09
N ASP A 82 -2.37 16.60 12.47
CA ASP A 82 -1.19 17.08 13.16
C ASP A 82 -1.41 18.51 13.68
N PRO A 83 -1.22 18.77 14.98
CA PRO A 83 -1.42 20.11 15.55
C PRO A 83 -0.47 21.15 14.95
N VAL A 84 0.75 20.77 14.58
CA VAL A 84 1.69 21.66 13.91
C VAL A 84 1.15 22.03 12.54
N MET A 85 0.61 21.07 11.78
CA MET A 85 0.06 21.36 10.46
C MET A 85 -1.17 22.28 10.55
N GLN A 86 -2.03 22.09 11.55
CA GLN A 86 -3.15 22.99 11.82
C GLN A 86 -2.69 24.42 12.13
N ASN A 87 -1.62 24.56 12.93
CA ASN A 87 -1.02 25.87 13.19
C ASN A 87 -0.48 26.51 11.90
N VAL A 88 0.22 25.74 11.06
CA VAL A 88 0.71 26.25 9.77
C VAL A 88 -0.42 26.76 8.89
N LEU A 89 -1.51 26.01 8.77
CA LEU A 89 -2.69 26.42 7.99
C LEU A 89 -3.35 27.68 8.56
N ASN A 90 -3.37 27.83 9.88
CA ASN A 90 -3.86 29.03 10.55
C ASN A 90 -2.92 30.23 10.30
N ASP A 91 -1.62 30.04 10.45
CA ASP A 91 -0.61 31.06 10.20
C ASP A 91 -0.66 31.53 8.74
N PHE A 92 -0.93 30.66 7.77
CA PHE A 92 -1.12 31.07 6.38
C PHE A 92 -2.24 32.11 6.19
N GLN A 93 -3.23 32.17 7.09
CA GLN A 93 -4.31 33.15 7.07
C GLN A 93 -4.01 34.38 7.96
N THR A 94 -3.37 34.18 9.11
CA THR A 94 -3.18 35.25 10.11
C THR A 94 -1.79 35.89 10.09
N ASP A 95 -0.75 35.12 9.82
CA ASP A 95 0.65 35.57 9.75
C ASP A 95 1.46 34.78 8.69
N PRO A 96 1.52 35.26 7.44
CA PRO A 96 2.23 34.59 6.38
C PRO A 96 3.74 34.44 6.66
N MET A 97 4.34 35.30 7.49
CA MET A 97 5.75 35.15 7.87
C MET A 97 5.97 33.97 8.82
N GLY A 98 5.04 33.74 9.75
CA GLY A 98 5.03 32.58 10.64
C GLY A 98 4.92 31.26 9.87
N ALA A 99 3.96 31.17 8.95
CA ALA A 99 3.80 30.00 8.07
C ALA A 99 5.08 29.72 7.26
N GLN A 100 5.73 30.76 6.76
CA GLN A 100 6.96 30.63 5.98
C GLN A 100 8.15 30.11 6.79
N ARG A 101 8.22 30.39 8.10
CA ARG A 101 9.21 29.77 9.00
C ARG A 101 8.95 28.28 9.19
N HIS A 102 7.69 27.88 9.27
CA HIS A 102 7.34 26.46 9.35
C HIS A 102 7.68 25.71 8.06
N LEU A 103 7.50 26.33 6.89
CA LEU A 103 7.95 25.77 5.61
C LEU A 103 9.47 25.55 5.54
N GLN A 104 10.27 26.33 6.28
CA GLN A 104 11.73 26.12 6.33
C GLN A 104 12.10 24.81 7.04
N ASN A 105 11.20 24.24 7.84
CA ASN A 105 11.42 22.92 8.42
C ASN A 105 11.22 21.84 7.35
N PRO A 106 12.25 21.03 7.02
CA PRO A 106 12.13 20.00 6.00
C PRO A 106 11.05 18.95 6.32
N GLY A 107 10.80 18.69 7.61
CA GLY A 107 9.72 17.79 8.03
C GLY A 107 8.32 18.33 7.74
N ILE A 108 8.09 19.64 7.83
CA ILE A 108 6.78 20.25 7.51
C ILE A 108 6.64 20.37 6.00
N MET A 109 7.69 20.81 5.30
CA MET A 109 7.69 20.90 3.84
C MET A 109 7.32 19.56 3.20
N ALA A 110 7.93 18.45 3.64
CA ALA A 110 7.61 17.12 3.15
C ALA A 110 6.13 16.75 3.37
N LYS A 111 5.53 17.16 4.50
CA LYS A 111 4.10 16.95 4.77
C LYS A 111 3.21 17.77 3.82
N ILE A 112 3.57 19.04 3.56
CA ILE A 112 2.84 19.91 2.62
C ILE A 112 2.92 19.36 1.20
N GLU A 113 4.10 18.95 0.75
CA GLU A 113 4.29 18.33 -0.57
C GLU A 113 3.38 17.11 -0.74
N LYS A 114 3.26 16.26 0.28
CA LYS A 114 2.32 15.13 0.26
C LYS A 114 0.87 15.60 0.12
N LEU A 115 0.46 16.62 0.87
CA LEU A 115 -0.89 17.20 0.76
C LEU A 115 -1.18 17.79 -0.63
N ILE A 116 -0.19 18.43 -1.25
CA ILE A 116 -0.30 18.96 -2.61
C ILE A 116 -0.38 17.82 -3.63
N ALA A 117 0.47 16.80 -3.51
CA ALA A 117 0.48 15.62 -4.38
C ALA A 117 -0.84 14.82 -4.30
N ALA A 118 -1.46 14.78 -3.11
CA ALA A 118 -2.78 14.20 -2.89
C ALA A 118 -3.94 15.09 -3.37
N GLY A 119 -3.66 16.34 -3.81
CA GLY A 119 -4.67 17.30 -4.25
C GLY A 119 -5.53 17.89 -3.13
N VAL A 120 -5.16 17.67 -1.87
CA VAL A 120 -5.87 18.20 -0.70
C VAL A 120 -5.54 19.68 -0.48
N LEU A 121 -4.32 20.09 -0.78
CA LEU A 121 -3.85 21.46 -0.59
C LEU A 121 -3.46 22.07 -1.94
N GLN A 122 -4.06 23.20 -2.30
CA GLN A 122 -3.67 24.01 -3.46
C GLN A 122 -2.95 25.27 -2.99
N THR A 123 -1.65 25.35 -3.25
CA THR A 123 -0.90 26.61 -3.18
C THR A 123 -1.07 27.34 -4.51
N LYS A 124 -1.82 28.45 -4.52
CA LYS A 124 -1.92 29.33 -5.70
C LYS A 124 -0.73 30.27 -5.81
#